data_AF-A0A653UPC8-F1
#
_entry.id   AF-A0A653UPC8-F1
#
_cell.length_a   1.000
_cell.length_b   1.000
_cell.length_c   1.000
_cell.angle_alpha   90.00
_cell.angle_beta   90.00
_cell.angle_gamma   90.00
#
_symmetry.space_group_name_H-M   'P 1'
#
loop_
_entity.id
_entity.type
_entity.pdbx_description
1 polymer ?
#
loop_
_entity_poly.entity_id
_entity_poly.type
_entity_poly.pdbx_seq_one_letter_code
_entity_poly.pdbx_strand_id
1 'polypeptide(L)' 'MPGSNREPVALRLVPARVTLVERFDDEADLQRVSLVLAAPVVGTLYRYEGAFRYEIAPDTERG' A
#
# COMPACT_ATOMS: atom_id res chain seq x y z
N MET A 1 -48.91 18.63 9.05
CA MET A 1 -47.44 18.74 9.12
C MET A 1 -46.86 17.68 8.19
N PRO A 2 -46.23 18.01 7.05
CA PRO A 2 -45.59 16.99 6.23
C PRO A 2 -44.29 16.52 6.90
N GLY A 3 -44.11 15.20 6.97
CA GLY A 3 -42.94 14.55 7.56
C GLY A 3 -41.68 14.84 6.74
N SER A 4 -40.60 15.24 7.42
CA SER A 4 -39.29 15.44 6.82
C SER A 4 -38.70 14.06 6.45
N ASN A 5 -38.75 13.73 5.16
CA ASN A 5 -38.06 12.55 4.63
C ASN A 5 -36.57 12.88 4.52
N ARG A 6 -35.78 12.54 5.53
CA ARG A 6 -34.32 12.62 5.47
C ARG A 6 -33.83 11.43 4.64
N GLU A 7 -33.70 11.62 3.34
CA GLU A 7 -33.09 10.61 2.49
C GLU A 7 -31.62 10.40 2.92
N PRO A 8 -31.16 9.15 3.07
CA PRO A 8 -29.76 8.88 3.41
C PRO A 8 -28.88 9.35 2.25
N VAL A 9 -28.04 10.35 2.51
CA VAL A 9 -27.01 10.79 1.56
C VAL A 9 -26.04 9.61 1.40
N ALA A 10 -26.08 8.96 0.24
CA ALA A 10 -25.11 7.93 -0.10
C ALA A 10 -23.72 8.56 -0.09
N LEU A 11 -22.90 8.25 0.93
CA LEU A 11 -21.49 8.63 0.94
C LEU A 11 -20.85 7.89 -0.24
N ARG A 12 -20.53 8.63 -1.29
CA ARG A 12 -19.83 8.08 -2.45
C ARG A 12 -18.42 7.72 -1.96
N LEU A 13 -18.19 6.43 -1.73
CA LEU A 13 -16.91 5.92 -1.27
C LEU A 13 -15.86 6.26 -2.35
N VAL A 14 -14.96 7.17 -2.01
CA VAL A 14 -13.80 7.46 -2.85
C VAL A 14 -12.74 6.41 -2.51
N PRO A 15 -12.30 5.57 -3.46
CA PRO A 15 -11.34 4.52 -3.16
C PRO A 15 -9.99 5.12 -2.77
N ALA A 16 -9.35 4.53 -1.77
CA ALA A 16 -7.94 4.78 -1.50
C ALA A 16 -7.07 4.10 -2.56
N ARG A 17 -5.91 4.70 -2.84
CA ARG A 17 -4.92 4.20 -3.78
C ARG A 17 -3.72 3.66 -3.03
N VAL A 18 -3.33 2.43 -3.37
CA VAL A 18 -2.08 1.81 -2.94
C VAL A 18 -1.09 1.89 -4.10
N THR A 19 0.12 2.39 -3.84
CA THR A 19 1.23 2.38 -4.78
C THR A 19 2.39 1.63 -4.15
N LEU A 20 2.81 0.54 -4.78
CA LEU A 20 3.98 -0.25 -4.41
C LEU A 20 5.03 -0.10 -5.52
N VAL A 21 6.22 0.35 -5.14
CA VAL A 21 7.37 0.45 -6.03
C VAL A 21 8.46 -0.45 -5.47
N GLU A 22 8.88 -1.40 -6.30
CA GLU A 22 9.96 -2.33 -6.01
C GLU A 22 11.08 -2.07 -7.01
N ARG A 23 12.30 -1.88 -6.50
CA ARG A 23 13.49 -1.71 -7.33
C ARG A 23 14.67 -2.42 -6.71
N PHE A 24 15.44 -3.09 -7.53
CA PHE A 24 16.74 -3.57 -7.12
C PHE A 24 17.75 -2.42 -7.20
N ASP A 25 18.61 -2.32 -6.19
CA ASP A 25 19.75 -1.42 -6.17
C ASP A 25 21.01 -2.26 -6.36
N ASP A 26 21.51 -2.30 -7.59
CA ASP A 26 22.69 -3.09 -7.97
C ASP A 26 23.97 -2.66 -7.24
N GLU A 27 24.10 -1.38 -6.88
CA GLU A 27 25.29 -0.88 -6.17
C GLU A 27 25.30 -1.32 -4.71
N ALA A 28 24.13 -1.31 -4.07
CA ALA A 28 23.99 -1.65 -2.65
C ALA A 28 23.70 -3.14 -2.40
N ASP A 29 23.43 -3.90 -3.46
CA ASP A 29 22.96 -5.29 -3.43
C ASP A 29 21.72 -5.44 -2.51
N LEU A 30 20.71 -4.61 -2.77
CA LEU A 30 19.50 -4.51 -1.94
C LEU A 30 18.24 -4.39 -2.79
N GLN A 31 17.21 -5.13 -2.41
CA GLN A 31 15.85 -4.90 -2.87
C GLN A 31 15.24 -3.74 -2.07
N ARG A 32 14.92 -2.63 -2.74
CA ARG A 32 14.25 -1.48 -2.15
C ARG A 32 12.75 -1.52 -2.42
N VAL A 33 11.96 -1.22 -1.39
CA VAL A 33 10.51 -1.20 -1.44
C VAL A 33 9.98 0.12 -0.90
N SER A 34 9.09 0.74 -1.65
CA SER A 34 8.31 1.90 -1.22
C SER A 34 6.83 1.60 -1.36
N LEU A 35 6.08 1.81 -0.28
CA LEU A 35 4.63 1.68 -0.26
C LEU A 35 4.00 2.98 0.21
N VAL A 36 3.04 3.47 -0.58
CA VAL A 36 2.23 4.64 -0.26
C VAL A 36 0.75 4.26 -0.33
N LEU A 37 0.03 4.46 0.76
CA LEU A 37 -1.42 4.41 0.81
C LEU A 37 -1.95 5.84 0.93
N ALA A 38 -2.75 6.27 -0.04
CA ALA A 38 -3.31 7.62 -0.07
C ALA A 38 -4.81 7.60 -0.39
N ALA A 39 -5.57 8.46 0.28
CA ALA A 39 -6.96 8.75 -0.07
C ALA A 39 -7.06 10.16 -0.67
N PRO A 40 -7.87 10.39 -1.72
CA PRO A 40 -7.91 11.68 -2.40
C PRO A 40 -8.29 12.89 -1.52
N VAL A 41 -9.06 12.65 -0.45
CA VAL A 41 -9.54 13.70 0.46
C VAL A 41 -8.65 13.86 1.69
N VAL A 42 -8.10 12.77 2.20
CA VAL A 42 -7.32 12.76 3.46
C VAL A 42 -5.81 12.90 3.21
N GLY A 43 -5.35 12.61 1.99
CA GLY A 43 -3.92 12.57 1.66
C GLY A 43 -3.30 11.20 1.98
N THR A 44 -2.02 11.19 2.34
CA THR A 44 -1.30 9.96 2.67
C THR A 44 -1.75 9.41 4.02
N LEU A 45 -2.34 8.23 4.01
CA LEU A 45 -2.77 7.50 5.21
C LEU A 45 -1.63 6.71 5.83
N TYR A 46 -0.76 6.15 4.98
CA TYR A 46 0.37 5.35 5.42
C TYR A 46 1.51 5.41 4.40
N ARG A 47 2.73 5.39 4.92
CA ARG A 47 3.96 5.31 4.14
C ARG A 47 4.89 4.31 4.78
N TYR A 48 5.46 3.45 3.95
CA TYR A 48 6.50 2.53 4.34
C TYR A 48 7.64 2.57 3.34
N GLU A 49 8.86 2.57 3.87
CA GLU A 49 10.10 2.45 3.12
C GLU A 49 10.94 1.36 3.78
N GLY A 50 11.45 0.45 2.97
CA GLY A 50 12.27 -0.65 3.44
C GLY A 50 13.27 -1.09 2.40
N ALA A 51 14.30 -1.78 2.87
CA ALA A 51 15.23 -2.49 2.01
C ALA A 51 15.53 -3.85 2.64
N PHE A 52 15.70 -4.87 1.81
CA PHE A 52 16.11 -6.20 2.24
C PHE A 52 17.09 -6.82 1.26
N ARG A 53 17.93 -7.73 1.77
CA ARG A 53 18.73 -8.61 0.92
C ARG A 53 17.95 -9.89 0.68
N TYR A 54 17.93 -10.34 -0.56
CA TYR A 54 17.42 -11.66 -0.91
C TYR A 54 18.59 -12.52 -1.36
N GLU A 55 18.70 -13.70 -0.78
CA GLU A 55 19.67 -14.71 -1.19
C GLU A 55 18.88 -15.92 -1.72
N ILE A 56 19.27 -16.41 -2.90
CA ILE A 56 18.81 -17.73 -3.37
C ILE A 56 19.61 -18.76 -2.60
N ALA A 57 19.11 -19.17 -1.44
CA ALA A 57 19.69 -20.26 -0.69
C ALA A 57 19.31 -21.60 -1.34
N PRO A 58 20.26 -22.56 -1.46
CA PRO A 58 19.91 -23.92 -1.84
C PRO A 58 18.94 -24.51 -0.82
N ASP A 59 17.93 -25.24 -1.32
CA ASP A 59 17.02 -25.99 -0.47
C ASP A 59 17.82 -26.96 0.39
N THR A 60 17.85 -26.70 1.70
CA THR A 60 18.63 -27.45 2.68
C THR A 60 17.76 -28.34 3.57
N GLU A 61 16.47 -28.52 3.22
CA GLU A 61 15.55 -29.45 3.88
C GLU A 61 14.84 -30.33 2.82
N ARG A 62 15.01 -31.65 2.70
CA ARG A 62 15.46 -32.74 3.57
C ARG A 62 16.00 -33.90 2.74
N GLY A 63 17.00 -34.60 3.29
CA GLY A 63 17.23 -36.02 3.01
C GLY A 63 16.25 -36.92 3.75
#